data_AF-A0A957VPI1-F1
#
_entry.id   AF-A0A957VPI1-F1
#
_cell.length_a   1.000
_cell.length_b   1.000
_cell.length_c   1.000
_cell.angle_alpha   90.00
_cell.angle_beta   90.00
_cell.angle_gamma   90.00
#
_symmetry.space_group_name_H-M   'P 1'
#
loop_
_entity.id
_entity.type
_entity.pdbx_description
1 polymer ?
#
loop_
_entity_poly.entity_id
_entity_poly.type
_entity_poly.pdbx_seq_one_letter_code
_entity_poly.pdbx_strand_id
1 'polypeptide(L)'
;ALAILTYYQPFLSDADNRAVTAAIATGEQRGDAVLHLIPEQTQQFANVYHGRLPTLGLFAQDELDAGNQEWLARIRRDYRRVWVVPDYAAPAQSGWERTLRTEDFTLLDTRPAGSEGRRVALYAMTDAYALTQVGLGTVFGDPAQDGPVTAQNGWFRLDGYAVTDNVTVGDALLLSLAWRSLQPVDYDYQVFVHLLDAQGHKVA
;
A
#
# COMPACT_ATOMS: atom_id res chain seq x y z
N ALA A 1 -4.63 31.42 -28.05
CA ALA A 1 -4.49 30.47 -26.93
C ALA A 1 -5.87 29.90 -26.65
N LEU A 2 -6.07 28.61 -26.88
CA LEU A 2 -7.35 27.93 -26.66
C LEU A 2 -7.37 27.50 -25.18
N ALA A 3 -8.17 28.17 -24.36
CA ALA A 3 -8.42 27.74 -22.98
C ALA A 3 -9.62 26.80 -23.01
N ILE A 4 -9.39 25.51 -22.82
CA ILE A 4 -10.45 24.54 -22.56
C ILE A 4 -10.78 24.67 -21.08
N LEU A 5 -11.96 25.21 -20.79
CA LEU A 5 -12.52 25.23 -19.45
C LEU A 5 -13.35 23.95 -19.25
N THR A 6 -12.71 22.89 -18.77
CA THR A 6 -13.41 21.67 -18.38
C THR A 6 -14.08 21.91 -17.03
N TYR A 7 -15.40 22.12 -17.04
CA TYR A 7 -16.22 22.10 -15.82
C TYR A 7 -16.24 20.67 -15.26
N TYR A 8 -15.45 20.40 -14.21
CA TYR A 8 -15.71 19.27 -13.33
C TYR A 8 -16.98 19.58 -12.54
N GLN A 9 -18.03 18.75 -12.71
CA GLN A 9 -19.32 18.97 -12.07
C GLN A 9 -19.20 18.90 -10.53
N PRO A 10 -19.55 19.98 -9.79
CA PRO A 10 -19.44 20.00 -8.33
C PRO A 10 -20.32 18.97 -7.60
N PHE A 11 -21.42 18.52 -8.22
CA PHE A 11 -22.40 17.63 -7.57
C PHE A 11 -21.94 16.18 -7.40
N LEU A 12 -20.95 15.71 -8.18
CA LEU A 12 -20.43 14.34 -8.11
C LEU A 12 -19.43 14.17 -6.96
N SER A 13 -18.70 15.23 -6.62
CA SER A 13 -17.68 15.23 -5.55
C SER A 13 -18.23 14.84 -4.18
N ASP A 14 -19.48 15.18 -3.86
CA ASP A 14 -20.08 14.86 -2.56
C ASP A 14 -20.36 13.36 -2.40
N ALA A 15 -20.80 12.67 -3.46
CA ALA A 15 -21.05 11.23 -3.39
C ALA A 15 -19.72 10.46 -3.26
N ASP A 16 -18.73 10.84 -4.06
CA ASP A 16 -17.38 10.30 -4.01
C ASP A 16 -16.72 10.52 -2.63
N ASN A 17 -16.75 11.75 -2.12
CA ASN A 17 -16.20 12.07 -0.82
C ASN A 17 -16.93 11.31 0.29
N ARG A 18 -18.26 11.14 0.23
CA ARG A 18 -19.00 10.29 1.18
C ARG A 18 -18.56 8.83 1.12
N ALA A 19 -18.40 8.26 -0.08
CA ALA A 19 -17.98 6.88 -0.23
C ALA A 19 -16.53 6.64 0.28
N VAL A 20 -15.62 7.55 -0.06
CA VAL A 20 -14.22 7.52 0.40
C VAL A 20 -14.14 7.70 1.93
N THR A 21 -14.82 8.70 2.48
CA THR A 21 -14.79 8.96 3.92
C THR A 21 -15.46 7.85 4.73
N ALA A 22 -16.51 7.21 4.21
CA ALA A 22 -17.11 6.03 4.83
C ALA A 22 -16.15 4.84 4.86
N ALA A 23 -15.39 4.62 3.77
CA ALA A 23 -14.37 3.57 3.72
C ALA A 23 -13.25 3.82 4.75
N ILE A 24 -12.77 5.07 4.84
CA ILE A 24 -11.77 5.48 5.85
C ILE A 24 -12.34 5.29 7.27
N ALA A 25 -13.53 5.83 7.55
CA ALA A 25 -14.14 5.77 8.88
C ALA A 25 -14.44 4.34 9.37
N THR A 26 -14.64 3.40 8.44
CA THR A 26 -14.84 1.98 8.78
C THR A 26 -13.55 1.30 9.26
N GLY A 27 -12.40 1.73 8.74
CA GLY A 27 -11.10 1.09 9.01
C GLY A 27 -10.12 1.94 9.82
N GLU A 28 -10.46 3.19 10.14
CA GLU A 28 -9.56 4.11 10.83
C GLU A 28 -9.18 3.60 12.22
N GLN A 29 -7.89 3.72 12.54
CA GLN A 29 -7.36 3.42 13.86
C GLN A 29 -6.63 4.62 14.44
N ARG A 30 -6.52 4.67 15.77
CA ARG A 30 -5.74 5.70 16.44
C ARG A 30 -4.27 5.58 16.02
N GLY A 31 -3.69 6.70 15.58
CA GLY A 31 -2.31 6.74 15.08
C GLY A 31 -2.19 6.63 13.55
N ASP A 32 -3.33 6.53 12.85
CA ASP A 32 -3.38 6.74 11.41
C ASP A 32 -3.42 8.24 11.07
N ALA A 33 -3.17 8.57 9.80
CA ALA A 33 -3.47 9.86 9.19
C ALA A 33 -4.16 9.68 7.83
N VAL A 34 -4.79 10.75 7.34
CA VAL A 34 -5.28 10.83 5.96
C VAL A 34 -4.36 11.76 5.16
N LEU A 35 -3.75 11.26 4.10
CA LEU A 35 -3.07 12.04 3.06
C LEU A 35 -4.06 12.27 1.91
N HIS A 36 -4.53 13.50 1.77
CA HIS A 36 -5.51 13.90 0.77
C HIS A 36 -4.83 14.66 -0.36
N LEU A 37 -4.74 14.05 -1.54
CA LEU A 37 -3.94 14.54 -2.67
C LEU A 37 -4.73 15.41 -3.66
N ILE A 38 -5.93 15.87 -3.28
CA ILE A 38 -6.79 16.74 -4.12
C ILE A 38 -7.13 18.01 -3.33
N PRO A 39 -6.22 18.99 -3.25
CA PRO A 39 -6.42 20.17 -2.40
C PRO A 39 -7.70 20.95 -2.69
N GLU A 40 -8.18 20.95 -3.93
CA GLU A 40 -9.42 21.62 -4.35
C GLU A 40 -10.67 21.02 -3.68
N GLN A 41 -10.61 19.76 -3.25
CA GLN A 41 -11.70 19.06 -2.60
C GLN A 41 -11.59 19.06 -1.06
N THR A 42 -10.58 19.72 -0.49
CA THR A 42 -10.32 19.72 0.97
C THR A 42 -11.56 20.13 1.78
N GLN A 43 -12.28 21.18 1.35
CA GLN A 43 -13.48 21.63 2.06
C GLN A 43 -14.63 20.61 1.96
N GLN A 44 -14.83 20.01 0.80
CA GLN A 44 -15.89 19.02 0.58
C GLN A 44 -15.61 17.74 1.38
N PHE A 45 -14.36 17.28 1.37
CA PHE A 45 -13.90 16.17 2.19
C PHE A 45 -14.13 16.46 3.68
N ALA A 46 -13.70 17.64 4.17
CA ALA A 46 -13.88 18.03 5.56
C ALA A 46 -15.35 18.17 5.99
N ASN A 47 -16.25 18.51 5.06
CA ASN A 47 -17.68 18.62 5.36
C ASN A 47 -18.33 17.26 5.65
N VAL A 48 -17.80 16.17 5.08
CA VAL A 48 -18.41 14.82 5.19
C VAL A 48 -17.56 13.84 5.99
N TYR A 49 -16.27 14.11 6.17
CA TYR A 49 -15.42 13.30 7.05
C TYR A 49 -15.67 13.67 8.51
N HIS A 50 -16.29 12.75 9.24
CA HIS A 50 -16.56 12.88 10.69
C HIS A 50 -15.68 11.96 11.55
N GLY A 51 -14.60 11.42 10.97
CA GLY A 51 -13.62 10.61 11.67
C GLY A 51 -12.66 11.45 12.52
N ARG A 52 -11.67 10.78 13.11
CA ARG A 52 -10.77 11.40 14.11
C ARG A 52 -9.35 11.61 13.61
N LEU A 53 -9.04 11.19 12.38
CA LEU A 53 -7.68 11.22 11.88
C LEU A 53 -7.28 12.66 11.48
N PRO A 54 -6.02 13.04 11.67
CA PRO A 54 -5.50 14.25 11.05
C PRO A 54 -5.52 14.11 9.52
N THR A 55 -6.09 15.10 8.84
CA THR A 55 -6.12 15.17 7.37
C THR A 55 -5.04 16.12 6.88
N LEU A 56 -4.06 15.57 6.17
CA LEU A 56 -2.94 16.26 5.54
C LEU A 56 -3.28 16.50 4.07
N GLY A 57 -3.69 17.72 3.74
CA GLY A 57 -3.94 18.13 2.36
C GLY A 57 -2.64 18.53 1.67
N LEU A 58 -2.21 17.78 0.65
CA LEU A 58 -1.01 18.06 -0.15
C LEU A 58 -1.34 17.97 -1.63
N PHE A 59 -0.57 18.65 -2.48
CA PHE A 59 -0.74 18.54 -3.92
C PHE A 59 -0.17 17.21 -4.42
N ALA A 60 -0.92 16.53 -5.30
CA ALA A 60 -0.37 15.44 -6.08
C ALA A 60 0.82 15.95 -6.92
N GLN A 61 1.87 15.13 -7.01
CA GLN A 61 3.05 15.38 -7.82
C GLN A 61 3.53 14.07 -8.40
N ASP A 62 3.98 14.07 -9.65
CA ASP A 62 4.54 12.87 -10.29
C ASP A 62 5.91 12.49 -9.69
N GLU A 63 6.68 13.51 -9.32
CA GLU A 63 7.96 13.44 -8.61
C GLU A 63 7.94 14.39 -7.42
N LEU A 64 8.35 13.90 -6.25
CA LEU A 64 8.39 14.72 -5.04
C LEU A 64 9.64 15.59 -5.04
N ASP A 65 9.44 16.90 -4.89
CA ASP A 65 10.52 17.82 -4.55
C ASP A 65 11.10 17.55 -3.15
N ALA A 66 12.24 18.17 -2.82
CA ALA A 66 12.92 17.95 -1.54
C ALA A 66 12.03 18.25 -0.33
N GLY A 67 11.17 19.28 -0.42
CA GLY A 67 10.25 19.63 0.68
C GLY A 67 9.18 18.57 0.90
N ASN A 68 8.63 18.03 -0.18
CA ASN A 68 7.63 16.96 -0.12
C ASN A 68 8.24 15.61 0.27
N GLN A 69 9.49 15.35 -0.09
CA GLN A 69 10.24 14.19 0.42
C GLN A 69 10.42 14.28 1.95
N GLU A 70 10.77 15.45 2.47
CA GLU A 70 10.84 15.67 3.91
C GLU A 70 9.48 15.50 4.60
N TRP A 71 8.40 15.98 3.98
CA TRP A 71 7.04 15.76 4.48
C TRP A 71 6.66 14.28 4.50
N LEU A 72 6.95 13.53 3.44
CA LEU A 72 6.71 12.10 3.40
C LEU A 72 7.51 11.38 4.50
N ALA A 73 8.78 11.72 4.68
CA ALA A 73 9.60 11.16 5.75
C ALA A 73 9.01 11.43 7.15
N ARG A 74 8.45 12.63 7.38
CA ARG A 74 7.74 12.95 8.62
C ARG A 74 6.48 12.11 8.79
N ILE A 75 5.69 11.95 7.73
CA ILE A 75 4.48 11.10 7.76
C ILE A 75 4.85 9.66 8.16
N ARG A 76 5.88 9.09 7.52
CA ARG A 76 6.35 7.72 7.79
C ARG A 76 6.86 7.53 9.22
N ARG A 77 7.44 8.58 9.81
CA ARG A 77 7.93 8.59 11.19
C ARG A 77 6.81 8.76 12.22
N ASP A 78 5.85 9.64 11.95
CA ASP A 78 4.90 10.12 12.95
C ASP A 78 3.60 9.30 13.00
N TYR A 79 3.30 8.55 11.92
CA TYR A 79 2.08 7.74 11.81
C TYR A 79 2.39 6.27 11.54
N ARG A 80 1.55 5.37 12.07
CA ARG A 80 1.71 3.93 11.85
C ARG A 80 1.16 3.49 10.51
N ARG A 81 0.04 4.09 10.10
CA ARG A 81 -0.60 3.87 8.80
C ARG A 81 -1.03 5.20 8.20
N VAL A 82 -1.10 5.27 6.88
CA VAL A 82 -1.66 6.42 6.18
C VAL A 82 -2.71 5.97 5.17
N TRP A 83 -3.89 6.55 5.29
CA TRP A 83 -4.93 6.50 4.28
C TRP A 83 -4.58 7.50 3.20
N VAL A 84 -4.47 7.05 1.95
CA VAL A 84 -4.23 7.93 0.81
C VAL A 84 -5.53 8.06 0.03
N VAL A 85 -5.98 9.31 -0.11
CA VAL A 85 -7.00 9.70 -1.08
C VAL A 85 -6.24 10.28 -2.28
N PRO A 86 -5.92 9.46 -3.28
CA PRO A 86 -5.12 9.89 -4.43
C PRO A 86 -5.92 10.83 -5.31
N ASP A 87 -5.21 11.54 -6.17
CA ASP A 87 -5.80 12.16 -7.34
C ASP A 87 -6.25 11.08 -8.36
N TYR A 88 -6.37 11.45 -9.64
CA TYR A 88 -6.80 10.50 -10.67
C TYR A 88 -5.62 9.76 -11.35
N ALA A 89 -4.38 10.06 -10.97
CA ALA A 89 -3.20 9.41 -11.52
C ALA A 89 -3.10 7.94 -11.08
N ALA A 90 -2.40 7.13 -11.87
CA ALA A 90 -2.08 5.77 -11.44
C ALA A 90 -1.05 5.80 -10.28
N PRO A 91 -1.05 4.83 -9.35
CA PRO A 91 -0.13 4.84 -8.21
C PRO A 91 1.35 4.86 -8.61
N ALA A 92 1.70 4.28 -9.77
CA ALA A 92 3.06 4.31 -10.30
C ALA A 92 3.49 5.68 -10.84
N GLN A 93 2.51 6.56 -11.15
CA GLN A 93 2.74 7.93 -11.61
C GLN A 93 2.80 8.90 -10.44
N SER A 94 2.10 8.65 -9.34
CA SER A 94 2.15 9.47 -8.13
C SER A 94 3.48 9.31 -7.38
N GLY A 95 4.21 10.41 -7.19
CA GLY A 95 5.44 10.45 -6.39
C GLY A 95 5.23 10.06 -4.94
N TRP A 96 4.07 10.41 -4.36
CA TRP A 96 3.69 10.02 -3.00
C TRP A 96 3.48 8.52 -2.89
N GLU A 97 2.70 7.94 -3.80
CA GLU A 97 2.36 6.53 -3.74
C GLU A 97 3.49 5.61 -4.18
N ARG A 98 4.35 6.04 -5.12
CA ARG A 98 5.49 5.25 -5.57
C ARG A 98 6.39 4.87 -4.40
N THR A 99 6.79 5.83 -3.57
CA THR A 99 7.62 5.57 -2.38
C THR A 99 6.89 4.69 -1.37
N LEU A 100 5.63 5.01 -1.03
CA LEU A 100 4.83 4.21 -0.09
C LEU A 100 4.65 2.76 -0.57
N ARG A 101 4.55 2.52 -1.88
CA ARG A 101 4.39 1.17 -2.44
C ARG A 101 5.70 0.40 -2.51
N THR A 102 6.82 1.09 -2.68
CA THR A 102 8.14 0.46 -2.80
C THR A 102 8.76 0.18 -1.44
N GLU A 103 8.53 1.05 -0.45
CA GLU A 103 9.22 0.97 0.84
C GLU A 103 8.31 0.54 2.00
N ASP A 104 6.98 0.63 1.85
CA ASP A 104 6.01 0.34 2.90
C ASP A 104 4.97 -0.71 2.43
N PHE A 105 4.09 -1.14 3.33
CA PHE A 105 3.15 -2.22 3.08
C PHE A 105 1.81 -1.69 2.58
N THR A 106 1.34 -2.14 1.40
CA THR A 106 -0.03 -1.86 0.95
C THR A 106 -1.01 -2.79 1.67
N LEU A 107 -1.88 -2.24 2.51
CA LEU A 107 -2.91 -3.01 3.24
C LEU A 107 -4.23 -3.06 2.47
N LEU A 108 -4.56 -1.97 1.79
CA LEU A 108 -5.80 -1.83 1.04
C LEU A 108 -5.53 -1.00 -0.21
N ASP A 109 -6.16 -1.40 -1.30
CA ASP A 109 -6.24 -0.64 -2.54
C ASP A 109 -7.61 -0.93 -3.14
N THR A 110 -8.54 0.01 -3.01
CA THR A 110 -9.94 -0.23 -3.39
C THR A 110 -10.59 0.98 -4.01
N ARG A 111 -11.71 0.74 -4.70
CA ARG A 111 -12.65 1.75 -5.16
C ARG A 111 -13.94 1.55 -4.38
N PRO A 112 -14.22 2.39 -3.36
CA PRO A 112 -15.40 2.21 -2.52
C PRO A 112 -16.68 2.13 -3.36
N ALA A 113 -17.58 1.23 -2.99
CA ALA A 113 -18.88 1.13 -3.65
C ALA A 113 -19.64 2.45 -3.54
N GLY A 114 -20.28 2.86 -4.63
CA GLY A 114 -20.98 4.16 -4.70
C GLY A 114 -20.08 5.36 -4.99
N SER A 115 -18.77 5.14 -5.16
CA SER A 115 -17.88 6.12 -5.78
C SER A 115 -17.83 5.93 -7.30
N GLU A 116 -17.63 7.01 -8.06
CA GLU A 116 -17.42 7.00 -9.51
C GLU A 116 -15.99 6.58 -9.87
N GLY A 117 -15.55 5.46 -9.30
CA GLY A 117 -14.21 4.92 -9.49
C GLY A 117 -13.12 5.62 -8.67
N ARG A 118 -13.50 6.46 -7.71
CA ARG A 118 -12.56 7.06 -6.76
C ARG A 118 -11.85 5.97 -5.98
N ARG A 119 -10.53 6.09 -5.91
CA ARG A 119 -9.68 5.13 -5.19
C ARG A 119 -9.44 5.61 -3.77
N VAL A 120 -9.24 4.66 -2.86
CA VAL A 120 -8.65 4.87 -1.55
C VAL A 120 -7.65 3.76 -1.30
N ALA A 121 -6.50 4.11 -0.74
CA ALA A 121 -5.47 3.16 -0.36
C ALA A 121 -5.09 3.32 1.11
N LEU A 122 -4.60 2.24 1.72
CA LEU A 122 -4.06 2.25 3.07
C LEU A 122 -2.66 1.63 3.04
N TYR A 123 -1.69 2.37 3.56
CA TYR A 123 -0.31 1.93 3.69
C TYR A 123 0.10 1.83 5.16
N ALA A 124 0.82 0.76 5.53
CA ALA A 124 1.43 0.58 6.84
C ALA A 124 2.94 0.81 6.76
N MET A 125 3.45 1.71 7.61
CA MET A 125 4.85 2.12 7.58
C MET A 125 5.73 0.98 8.07
N THR A 126 6.75 0.61 7.29
CA THR A 126 7.61 -0.55 7.63
C THR A 126 8.24 -0.42 9.02
N ASP A 127 8.71 0.77 9.36
CA ASP A 127 9.39 1.05 10.63
C ASP A 127 8.44 1.09 11.84
N ALA A 128 7.12 1.15 11.62
CA ALA A 128 6.12 1.18 12.67
C ALA A 128 5.74 -0.21 13.22
N TYR A 129 6.31 -1.28 12.65
CA TYR A 129 6.01 -2.67 12.99
C TYR A 129 7.28 -3.46 13.26
N ALA A 130 7.30 -4.15 14.41
CA ALA A 130 8.34 -5.12 14.70
C ALA A 130 8.08 -6.39 13.89
N LEU A 131 9.01 -6.72 12.99
CA LEU A 131 8.99 -7.95 12.23
C LEU A 131 10.05 -8.90 12.77
N THR A 132 9.63 -10.11 13.14
CA THR A 132 10.54 -11.18 13.52
C THR A 132 11.12 -11.79 12.25
N GLN A 133 12.44 -11.67 12.09
CA GLN A 133 13.14 -12.25 10.95
C GLN A 133 13.48 -13.72 11.21
N VAL A 134 13.19 -14.54 10.20
CA VAL A 134 13.53 -15.95 10.18
C VAL A 134 14.37 -16.22 8.94
N GLY A 135 15.60 -16.68 9.16
CA GLY A 135 16.49 -17.11 8.09
C GLY A 135 15.98 -18.38 7.43
N LEU A 136 16.05 -18.43 6.11
CA LEU A 136 15.78 -19.59 5.28
C LEU A 136 16.99 -19.85 4.37
N GLY A 137 16.88 -20.88 3.54
CA GLY A 137 17.89 -21.20 2.53
C GLY A 137 17.32 -21.99 1.37
N THR A 138 16.00 -21.96 1.19
CA THR A 138 15.31 -22.77 0.18
C THR A 138 15.62 -22.22 -1.20
N VAL A 139 16.19 -23.06 -2.04
CA VAL A 139 16.49 -22.73 -3.43
C VAL A 139 15.37 -23.25 -4.32
N PHE A 140 14.92 -22.40 -5.23
CA PHE A 140 13.93 -22.69 -6.25
C PHE A 140 14.60 -22.62 -7.61
N GLY A 141 14.18 -23.50 -8.52
CA GLY A 141 14.71 -23.60 -9.87
C GLY A 141 13.62 -23.91 -10.86
N ASP A 142 14.02 -24.32 -12.06
CA ASP A 142 13.10 -24.70 -13.12
C ASP A 142 12.27 -25.93 -12.74
N PRO A 143 10.93 -25.84 -12.61
CA PRO A 143 10.09 -27.00 -12.34
C PRO A 143 10.03 -27.99 -13.51
N ALA A 144 10.47 -27.60 -14.72
CA ALA A 144 10.55 -28.50 -15.87
C ALA A 144 11.82 -29.35 -15.91
N GLN A 145 12.81 -29.08 -15.02
CA GLN A 145 14.01 -29.91 -14.92
C GLN A 145 13.86 -30.96 -13.82
N ASP A 146 14.16 -32.20 -14.19
CA ASP A 146 14.16 -33.32 -13.27
C ASP A 146 15.37 -33.28 -12.32
N GLY A 147 15.16 -33.75 -11.09
CA GLY A 147 16.20 -33.89 -10.08
C GLY A 147 16.16 -32.82 -8.98
N PRO A 148 17.08 -32.89 -8.01
CA PRO A 148 17.09 -31.95 -6.89
C PRO A 148 17.58 -30.55 -7.32
N VAL A 149 16.90 -29.52 -6.82
CA VAL A 149 17.34 -28.13 -6.93
C VAL A 149 18.43 -27.87 -5.88
N THR A 150 19.52 -27.25 -6.33
CA THR A 150 20.72 -26.92 -5.57
C THR A 150 21.10 -25.46 -5.84
N ALA A 151 22.07 -24.92 -5.10
CA ALA A 151 22.58 -23.57 -5.37
C ALA A 151 23.25 -23.43 -6.75
N GLN A 152 23.69 -24.53 -7.37
CA GLN A 152 24.39 -24.53 -8.66
C GLN A 152 23.43 -24.51 -9.86
N ASN A 153 22.23 -25.08 -9.73
CA ASN A 153 21.23 -25.16 -10.80
C ASN A 153 19.93 -24.37 -10.50
N GLY A 154 19.77 -23.84 -9.28
CA GLY A 154 18.62 -23.04 -8.89
C GLY A 154 18.70 -21.59 -9.37
N TRP A 155 17.55 -20.97 -9.56
CA TRP A 155 17.40 -19.62 -10.11
C TRP A 155 17.38 -18.55 -9.02
N PHE A 156 16.71 -18.83 -7.92
CA PHE A 156 16.60 -17.90 -6.80
C PHE A 156 16.52 -18.64 -5.48
N ARG A 157 16.92 -17.95 -4.41
CA ARG A 157 16.88 -18.44 -3.04
C ARG A 157 16.03 -17.52 -2.19
N LEU A 158 15.15 -18.12 -1.39
CA LEU A 158 14.51 -17.43 -0.28
C LEU A 158 15.49 -17.45 0.89
N ASP A 159 16.19 -16.33 1.10
CA ASP A 159 17.17 -16.16 2.18
C ASP A 159 16.47 -16.05 3.54
N GLY A 160 15.21 -15.64 3.56
CA GLY A 160 14.45 -15.51 4.79
C GLY A 160 13.13 -14.78 4.57
N TYR A 161 12.39 -14.63 5.66
CA TYR A 161 11.20 -13.81 5.71
C TYR A 161 11.16 -13.04 7.03
N ALA A 162 10.35 -11.97 7.05
CA ALA A 162 10.07 -11.21 8.24
C ALA A 162 8.55 -11.11 8.39
N VAL A 163 8.01 -11.44 9.56
CA VAL A 163 6.56 -11.42 9.82
C VAL A 163 6.26 -10.70 11.13
N THR A 164 5.12 -10.02 11.22
CA THR A 164 4.67 -9.45 12.50
C THR A 164 4.47 -10.57 13.53
N ASP A 165 5.11 -10.42 14.69
CA ASP A 165 5.20 -11.47 15.71
C ASP A 165 3.85 -11.80 16.37
N ASN A 166 3.08 -10.76 16.68
CA ASN A 166 1.75 -10.86 17.28
C ASN A 166 0.83 -9.80 16.64
N VAL A 167 -0.40 -10.20 16.31
CA VAL A 167 -1.43 -9.31 15.77
C VAL A 167 -2.71 -9.42 16.58
N THR A 168 -3.41 -8.31 16.75
CA THR A 168 -4.75 -8.33 17.34
C THR A 168 -5.81 -8.42 16.26
N VAL A 169 -7.03 -8.83 16.63
CA VAL A 169 -8.15 -8.90 15.69
C VAL A 169 -8.39 -7.51 15.09
N GLY A 170 -8.32 -7.43 13.76
CA GLY A 170 -8.48 -6.18 13.01
C GLY A 170 -7.15 -5.51 12.62
N ASP A 171 -6.01 -6.02 13.09
CA ASP A 171 -4.69 -5.60 12.60
C ASP A 171 -4.29 -6.37 11.34
N ALA A 172 -3.31 -5.81 10.62
CA ALA A 172 -2.69 -6.47 9.49
C ALA A 172 -1.53 -7.38 9.95
N LEU A 173 -1.48 -8.59 9.42
CA LEU A 173 -0.31 -9.46 9.45
C LEU A 173 0.60 -9.05 8.30
N LEU A 174 1.76 -8.46 8.61
CA LEU A 174 2.72 -8.03 7.59
C LEU A 174 3.73 -9.13 7.32
N LEU A 175 4.03 -9.37 6.05
CA LEU A 175 5.02 -10.35 5.60
C LEU A 175 5.94 -9.71 4.57
N SER A 176 7.25 -9.83 4.81
CA SER A 176 8.30 -9.49 3.86
C SER A 176 9.11 -10.74 3.52
N LEU A 177 9.49 -10.89 2.25
CA LEU A 177 10.24 -12.04 1.73
C LEU A 177 11.58 -11.56 1.17
N ALA A 178 12.69 -12.12 1.66
CA ALA A 178 14.04 -11.78 1.22
C ALA A 178 14.50 -12.75 0.14
N TRP A 179 14.43 -12.31 -1.11
CA TRP A 179 14.82 -13.10 -2.27
C TRP A 179 16.22 -12.73 -2.77
N ARG A 180 16.96 -13.74 -3.23
CA ARG A 180 18.25 -13.58 -3.90
C ARG A 180 18.22 -14.31 -5.23
N SER A 181 18.46 -13.60 -6.32
CA SER A 181 18.76 -14.22 -7.62
C SER A 181 20.13 -14.89 -7.55
N LEU A 182 20.21 -16.15 -7.98
CA LEU A 182 21.46 -16.93 -8.05
C LEU A 182 22.02 -16.94 -9.48
N GLN A 183 21.16 -16.77 -10.47
CA GLN A 183 21.47 -16.65 -11.89
C GLN A 183 20.35 -15.86 -12.59
N PRO A 184 20.57 -15.40 -13.85
CA PRO A 184 19.51 -14.78 -14.64
C PRO A 184 18.26 -15.66 -14.71
N VAL A 185 17.10 -15.04 -14.64
CA VAL A 185 15.80 -15.72 -14.69
C VAL A 185 15.09 -15.25 -15.95
N ASP A 186 14.78 -16.19 -16.84
CA ASP A 186 14.21 -15.88 -18.17
C ASP A 186 12.67 -15.85 -18.18
N TYR A 187 12.04 -16.02 -17.01
CA TYR A 187 10.59 -16.14 -16.86
C TYR A 187 10.08 -15.26 -15.72
N ASP A 188 8.86 -14.75 -15.88
CA ASP A 188 8.15 -14.06 -14.82
C ASP A 188 7.62 -15.07 -13.80
N TYR A 189 8.06 -14.94 -12.55
CA TYR A 189 7.60 -15.78 -11.45
C TYR A 189 6.52 -15.09 -10.63
N GLN A 190 5.51 -15.87 -10.26
CA GLN A 190 4.47 -15.45 -9.32
C GLN A 190 4.65 -16.18 -7.98
N VAL A 191 4.61 -15.42 -6.90
CA VAL A 191 4.68 -15.94 -5.53
C VAL A 191 3.28 -15.87 -4.93
N PHE A 192 2.82 -17.00 -4.38
CA PHE A 192 1.59 -17.08 -3.63
C PHE A 192 1.91 -17.38 -2.17
N VAL A 193 1.24 -16.66 -1.27
CA VAL A 193 1.31 -16.90 0.17
C VAL A 193 -0.08 -17.32 0.62
N HIS A 194 -0.15 -18.40 1.39
CA HIS A 194 -1.38 -18.86 2.03
C HIS A 194 -1.24 -18.76 3.54
N LEU A 195 -2.25 -18.22 4.18
CA LEU A 195 -2.38 -18.30 5.63
C LEU A 195 -3.21 -19.54 5.97
N LEU A 196 -2.69 -20.39 6.86
CA LEU A 196 -3.34 -21.62 7.29
C LEU A 196 -3.71 -21.54 8.77
N ASP A 197 -4.83 -22.14 9.17
CA ASP A 197 -5.19 -22.34 10.58
C ASP A 197 -4.40 -23.48 11.23
N ALA A 198 -4.62 -23.71 12.53
CA ALA A 198 -3.94 -24.77 13.29
C ALA A 198 -4.30 -26.20 12.81
N GLN A 199 -5.37 -26.35 12.05
CA GLN A 199 -5.81 -27.62 11.45
C GLN A 199 -5.30 -27.78 10.01
N GLY A 200 -4.61 -26.77 9.46
CA GLY A 200 -4.07 -26.75 8.11
C GLY A 200 -5.05 -26.27 7.04
N HIS A 201 -6.20 -25.71 7.40
CA HIS A 201 -7.13 -25.15 6.43
C HIS A 201 -6.69 -23.74 6.00
N LYS A 202 -6.83 -23.43 4.71
CA LYS A 202 -6.56 -22.10 4.17
C LYS A 202 -7.58 -21.09 4.68
N VAL A 203 -7.10 -19.99 5.27
CA VAL A 203 -7.91 -18.87 5.76
C VAL A 203 -7.74 -17.60 4.93
N ALA A 204 -6.62 -17.45 4.21
CA ALA A 204 -6.37 -16.41 3.21
C ALA A 204 -5.42 -16.92 2.13
#